data_AF-A0AAV4FFW5-F1
#
_entry.id   AF-A0AAV4FFW5-F1
#
_cell.length_a   1.000
_cell.length_b   1.000
_cell.length_c   1.000
_cell.angle_alpha   90.00
_cell.angle_beta   90.00
_cell.angle_gamma   90.00
#
_symmetry.space_group_name_H-M   'P 1'
#
loop_
_entity.id
_entity.type
_entity.pdbx_description
1 polymer ?
#
loop_
_entity_poly.entity_id
_entity_poly.type
_entity_poly.pdbx_seq_one_letter_code
_entity_poly.pdbx_strand_id
1 'polypeptide(L)'
;MFRHDYTSEQRCWVGGQKIQLPANAKLRFISWQADAIKQEDPKALVTVGVWNPKSNTDHFNMVDHYKDSCLYKAGHKTLHRWQDYGTSKPIVIGEFYKQDGGGMTTNQLFDFVYRHGYSGAWSWDLVSNGPDQRGGITHIKNYSGNGKIQLNI
;
A
#
# COMPACT_ATOMS: atom_id res chain seq x y z
N MET A 1 -12.27 -34.33 3.24
CA MET A 1 -11.77 -33.00 2.82
C MET A 1 -11.43 -32.22 4.09
N PHE A 2 -10.17 -32.27 4.53
CA PHE A 2 -9.75 -31.63 5.79
C PHE A 2 -9.54 -30.13 5.54
N ARG A 3 -10.43 -29.29 6.10
CA ARG A 3 -10.15 -27.86 6.26
C ARG A 3 -9.12 -27.74 7.37
N HIS A 4 -7.88 -27.41 7.04
CA HIS A 4 -6.97 -26.87 8.03
C HIS A 4 -7.39 -25.43 8.30
N ASP A 5 -8.15 -25.23 9.39
CA ASP A 5 -8.39 -23.91 9.96
C ASP A 5 -7.06 -23.38 10.50
N TYR A 6 -6.30 -22.72 9.62
CA TYR A 6 -5.21 -21.87 10.05
C TYR A 6 -5.80 -20.74 10.89
N THR A 7 -5.32 -20.57 12.12
CA THR A 7 -5.65 -19.40 12.94
C THR A 7 -5.29 -18.14 12.15
N SER A 8 -5.96 -17.01 12.43
CA SER A 8 -5.63 -15.71 11.81
C SER A 8 -4.12 -15.39 11.87
N GLU A 9 -3.44 -15.93 12.86
CA GLU A 9 -2.01 -15.80 13.17
C GLU A 9 -1.06 -16.64 12.29
N GLN A 10 -1.53 -17.73 11.69
CA GLN A 10 -0.74 -18.56 10.76
C GLN A 10 -0.82 -18.05 9.31
N ARG A 11 -1.77 -17.16 9.02
CA ARG A 11 -2.05 -16.64 7.67
C ARG A 11 -1.05 -15.59 7.18
N CYS A 12 -0.31 -14.90 8.05
CA CYS A 12 0.70 -13.89 7.68
C CYS A 12 1.77 -14.42 6.70
N TRP A 13 1.91 -15.75 6.54
CA TRP A 13 2.98 -16.40 5.80
C TRP A 13 2.50 -17.25 4.62
N VAL A 14 1.21 -17.19 4.29
CA VAL A 14 0.60 -18.04 3.25
C VAL A 14 0.59 -17.30 1.91
N GLY A 15 1.41 -17.73 0.95
CA GLY A 15 1.51 -17.18 -0.41
C GLY A 15 2.89 -17.43 -1.02
N GLY A 16 3.01 -18.39 -1.94
CA GLY A 16 4.29 -19.05 -2.28
C GLY A 16 5.09 -18.49 -3.46
N GLN A 17 6.40 -18.80 -3.47
CA GLN A 17 7.12 -19.44 -4.59
C GLN A 17 8.46 -20.03 -4.09
N LYS A 18 8.85 -21.18 -4.64
CA LYS A 18 9.99 -22.06 -4.23
C LYS A 18 11.41 -21.44 -4.35
N ILE A 19 11.57 -20.16 -4.71
CA ILE A 19 12.89 -19.51 -4.91
C ILE A 19 13.02 -18.15 -4.15
N GLN A 20 12.03 -17.73 -3.36
CA GLN A 20 12.10 -16.43 -2.68
C GLN A 20 12.49 -16.54 -1.21
N LEU A 21 13.20 -15.49 -0.74
CA LEU A 21 13.37 -15.21 0.69
C LEU A 21 12.06 -15.52 1.43
N PRO A 22 12.11 -16.27 2.55
CA PRO A 22 10.90 -16.60 3.30
C PRO A 22 10.06 -15.36 3.53
N ALA A 23 8.73 -15.43 3.41
CA ALA A 23 7.85 -14.28 3.64
C ALA A 23 8.18 -13.56 4.97
N ASN A 24 8.61 -14.33 5.98
CA ASN A 24 9.16 -13.83 7.25
C ASN A 24 10.39 -12.93 7.10
N ALA A 25 11.37 -13.31 6.30
CA ALA A 25 12.54 -12.47 6.05
C ALA A 25 12.16 -11.13 5.40
N LYS A 26 11.20 -11.12 4.47
CA LYS A 26 10.72 -9.89 3.82
C LYS A 26 10.00 -8.96 4.80
N LEU A 27 9.04 -9.48 5.57
CA LEU A 27 8.32 -8.68 6.55
C LEU A 27 9.22 -8.19 7.69
N ARG A 28 10.21 -9.00 8.11
CA ARG A 28 11.20 -8.58 9.10
C ARG A 28 12.08 -7.44 8.60
N PHE A 29 12.55 -7.53 7.36
CA PHE A 29 13.33 -6.46 6.71
C PHE A 29 12.55 -5.14 6.65
N ILE A 30 11.26 -5.20 6.30
CA ILE A 30 10.38 -4.02 6.28
C ILE A 30 10.19 -3.47 7.69
N SER A 31 9.86 -4.34 8.66
CA SER A 31 9.63 -3.95 10.05
C SER A 31 10.84 -3.22 10.65
N TRP A 32 12.06 -3.72 10.43
CA TRP A 32 13.26 -3.13 11.02
C TRP A 32 13.63 -1.78 10.41
N GLN A 33 13.40 -1.58 9.11
CA GLN A 33 13.62 -0.27 8.49
C GLN A 33 12.58 0.75 8.93
N ALA A 34 11.31 0.35 9.03
CA ALA A 34 10.27 1.24 9.52
C ALA A 34 10.53 1.70 10.97
N ASP A 35 10.99 0.78 11.83
CA ASP A 35 11.41 1.07 13.20
C ASP A 35 12.60 2.04 13.24
N ALA A 36 13.66 1.78 12.47
CA ALA A 36 14.82 2.67 12.40
C ALA A 36 14.45 4.08 11.92
N ILE A 37 13.61 4.20 10.88
CA ILE A 37 13.13 5.50 10.38
C ILE A 37 12.38 6.26 11.48
N LYS A 38 11.50 5.58 12.22
CA LYS A 38 10.70 6.20 13.28
C LYS A 38 11.50 6.55 14.54
N GLN A 39 12.62 5.88 14.79
CA GLN A 39 13.54 6.26 15.88
C GLN A 39 14.26 7.57 15.56
N GLU A 40 14.67 7.76 14.31
CA GLU A 40 15.35 8.98 13.85
C GLU A 40 14.35 10.14 13.62
N ASP A 41 13.20 9.86 13.02
CA ASP A 41 12.11 10.82 12.82
C ASP A 41 10.76 10.20 13.21
N PRO A 42 10.30 10.42 14.46
CA PRO A 42 9.02 9.90 14.93
C PRO A 42 7.79 10.38 14.16
N LYS A 43 7.90 11.46 13.37
CA LYS A 43 6.80 12.01 12.57
C LYS A 43 6.81 11.51 11.12
N ALA A 44 7.85 10.81 10.70
CA ALA A 44 7.95 10.27 9.34
C ALA A 44 6.82 9.27 9.04
N LEU A 45 6.25 9.38 7.84
CA LEU A 45 5.32 8.39 7.31
C LEU A 45 6.10 7.34 6.51
N VAL A 46 5.78 6.06 6.74
CA VAL A 46 6.43 4.92 6.08
C VAL A 46 5.37 4.07 5.37
N THR A 47 5.64 3.65 4.14
CA THR A 47 4.73 2.85 3.31
C THR A 47 5.49 1.78 2.52
N VAL A 48 4.75 0.80 1.98
CA VAL A 48 5.27 -0.24 1.07
C VAL A 48 4.36 -0.30 -0.15
N GLY A 49 4.94 -0.16 -1.34
CA GLY A 49 4.24 -0.40 -2.60
C GLY A 49 4.07 -1.89 -2.85
N VAL A 50 2.82 -2.38 -2.88
CA VAL A 50 2.51 -3.77 -3.22
C VAL A 50 2.17 -3.87 -4.70
N TRP A 51 2.68 -4.91 -5.37
CA TRP A 51 2.40 -5.14 -6.79
C TRP A 51 0.90 -5.41 -7.06
N ASN A 52 0.19 -6.00 -6.10
CA ASN A 52 -1.24 -6.28 -6.21
C ASN A 52 -1.92 -6.23 -4.83
N PRO A 53 -3.13 -5.67 -4.70
CA PRO A 53 -3.83 -5.57 -3.42
C PRO A 53 -4.14 -6.93 -2.77
N LYS A 54 -4.06 -8.04 -3.52
CA LYS A 54 -4.20 -9.41 -2.97
C LYS A 54 -3.26 -9.71 -1.80
N SER A 55 -2.13 -9.01 -1.66
CA SER A 55 -1.22 -9.18 -0.51
C SER A 55 -1.40 -8.16 0.61
N ASN A 56 -2.40 -7.26 0.49
CA ASN A 56 -2.60 -6.11 1.37
C ASN A 56 -4.08 -5.90 1.74
N THR A 57 -4.87 -6.98 1.79
CA THR A 57 -6.27 -6.93 2.23
C THR A 57 -6.69 -8.23 2.89
N ASP A 58 -7.38 -8.14 4.03
CA ASP A 58 -8.04 -9.29 4.68
C ASP A 58 -9.44 -9.58 4.09
N HIS A 59 -9.87 -8.81 3.08
CA HIS A 59 -11.11 -9.05 2.34
C HIS A 59 -10.90 -10.02 1.16
N PHE A 60 -11.98 -10.43 0.49
CA PHE A 60 -11.92 -11.25 -0.74
C PHE A 60 -11.19 -12.60 -0.60
N ASN A 61 -11.21 -13.19 0.60
CA ASN A 61 -10.45 -14.39 0.97
C ASN A 61 -8.92 -14.24 0.82
N MET A 62 -8.42 -13.00 0.91
CA MET A 62 -7.00 -12.68 0.88
C MET A 62 -6.47 -12.41 2.31
N VAL A 63 -5.17 -12.13 2.42
CA VAL A 63 -4.52 -11.78 3.67
C VAL A 63 -3.77 -10.47 3.51
N ASP A 64 -3.98 -9.56 4.45
CA ASP A 64 -3.10 -8.40 4.63
C ASP A 64 -1.82 -8.85 5.33
N HIS A 65 -0.72 -8.92 4.58
CA HIS A 65 0.59 -9.28 5.10
C HIS A 65 1.33 -8.11 5.76
N TYR A 66 0.89 -6.87 5.52
CA TYR A 66 1.56 -5.64 5.95
C TYR A 66 0.85 -4.96 7.12
N LYS A 67 -0.29 -5.51 7.59
CA LYS A 67 -0.87 -5.13 8.87
C LYS A 67 0.12 -5.30 10.01
N ASP A 68 -0.07 -4.51 11.05
CA ASP A 68 0.93 -4.34 12.11
C ASP A 68 1.15 -5.61 12.90
N SER A 69 0.10 -6.41 13.10
CA SER A 69 0.24 -7.72 13.74
C SER A 69 1.21 -8.63 12.98
N CYS A 70 1.23 -8.59 11.65
CA CYS A 70 2.14 -9.40 10.84
C CYS A 70 3.56 -8.83 10.84
N LEU A 71 3.72 -7.50 10.70
CA LEU A 71 5.03 -6.84 10.75
C LEU A 71 5.70 -6.97 12.12
N TYR A 72 4.95 -6.76 13.20
CA TYR A 72 5.41 -6.94 14.58
C TYR A 72 5.87 -8.39 14.82
N LYS A 73 5.06 -9.37 14.40
CA LYS A 73 5.40 -10.79 14.50
C LYS A 73 6.60 -11.19 13.64
N ALA A 74 6.88 -10.49 12.54
CA ALA A 74 8.08 -10.71 11.75
C ALA A 74 9.33 -10.10 12.40
N GLY A 75 9.16 -8.88 12.92
CA GLY A 75 10.24 -8.02 13.38
C GLY A 75 10.77 -8.36 14.76
N HIS A 76 9.92 -8.81 15.69
CA HIS A 76 10.27 -9.09 17.09
C HIS A 76 11.09 -7.98 17.78
N LYS A 77 11.04 -6.74 17.29
CA LYS A 77 11.69 -5.59 17.93
C LYS A 77 10.69 -4.95 18.89
N THR A 78 11.00 -5.07 20.18
CA THR A 78 10.24 -4.54 21.31
C THR A 78 10.49 -3.04 21.51
N LEU A 79 10.15 -2.19 20.52
CA LEU A 79 10.20 -0.73 20.73
C LEU A 79 8.90 0.01 20.44
N HIS A 80 7.88 -0.60 19.84
CA HIS A 80 6.55 0.00 19.68
C HIS A 80 5.43 -1.04 19.86
N ARG A 81 4.35 -0.68 20.55
CA ARG A 81 3.16 -1.55 20.73
C ARG A 81 2.43 -1.61 19.38
N TRP A 82 1.79 -2.74 19.05
CA TRP A 82 1.00 -2.86 17.82
C TRP A 82 -0.10 -1.78 17.68
N GLN A 83 -0.54 -1.19 18.81
CA GLN A 83 -1.45 -0.05 18.86
C GLN A 83 -0.85 1.27 18.33
N ASP A 84 0.48 1.44 18.36
CA ASP A 84 1.18 2.61 17.79
C ASP A 84 1.03 2.71 16.27
N TYR A 85 0.48 1.66 15.66
CA TYR A 85 0.32 1.57 14.24
C TYR A 85 -1.16 1.63 13.79
N GLY A 86 -2.12 1.77 14.72
CA GLY A 86 -3.52 2.14 14.49
C GLY A 86 -4.11 1.82 13.11
N THR A 87 -4.68 0.64 12.91
CA THR A 87 -5.12 0.25 11.55
C THR A 87 -6.56 0.66 11.25
N SER A 88 -6.66 1.86 10.67
CA SER A 88 -7.66 2.33 9.71
C SER A 88 -6.94 3.21 8.68
N LYS A 89 -5.80 2.72 8.17
CA LYS A 89 -4.79 3.52 7.46
C LYS A 89 -5.25 3.96 6.06
N PRO A 90 -4.85 5.17 5.62
CA PRO A 90 -5.01 5.63 4.24
C PRO A 90 -4.44 4.65 3.20
N ILE A 91 -5.11 4.49 2.05
CA ILE A 91 -4.63 3.67 0.92
C ILE A 91 -4.33 4.58 -0.26
N VAL A 92 -3.12 4.48 -0.80
CA VAL A 92 -2.69 5.16 -2.03
C VAL A 92 -2.63 4.14 -3.16
N ILE A 93 -3.19 4.48 -4.34
CA ILE A 93 -2.91 3.74 -5.56
C ILE A 93 -1.57 4.24 -6.09
N GLY A 94 -0.51 3.52 -5.73
CA GLY A 94 0.88 3.95 -5.93
C GLY A 94 1.41 3.81 -7.35
N GLU A 95 0.76 3.01 -8.20
CA GLU A 95 1.12 2.82 -9.60
C GLU A 95 -0.14 2.50 -10.43
N PHE A 96 -0.32 3.21 -11.55
CA PHE A 96 -1.28 2.91 -12.61
C PHE A 96 -0.96 3.68 -13.88
N TYR A 97 -1.45 3.21 -15.03
CA TYR A 97 -1.31 3.88 -16.33
C TYR A 97 -2.34 3.36 -17.32
N LYS A 98 -2.62 4.14 -18.37
CA LYS A 98 -3.75 3.84 -19.28
C LYS A 98 -3.59 2.54 -20.07
N GLN A 99 -2.36 2.13 -20.37
CA GLN A 99 -2.07 0.96 -21.19
C GLN A 99 -2.61 -0.31 -20.54
N ASP A 100 -2.52 -0.42 -19.21
CA ASP A 100 -3.13 -1.48 -18.42
C ASP A 100 -4.34 -0.97 -17.59
N GLY A 101 -4.92 0.15 -18.00
CA GLY A 101 -6.02 0.82 -17.30
C GLY A 101 -7.41 0.23 -17.58
N GLY A 102 -7.48 -0.95 -18.19
CA GLY A 102 -8.76 -1.60 -18.52
C GLY A 102 -9.61 -0.80 -19.52
N GLY A 103 -8.97 -0.05 -20.44
CA GLY A 103 -9.64 0.79 -21.43
C GLY A 103 -10.05 2.18 -20.93
N MET A 104 -9.78 2.52 -19.66
CA MET A 104 -9.97 3.88 -19.15
C MET A 104 -8.90 4.84 -19.66
N THR A 105 -9.30 6.08 -19.92
CA THR A 105 -8.37 7.19 -20.11
C THR A 105 -7.69 7.57 -18.80
N THR A 106 -6.53 8.24 -18.90
CA THR A 106 -5.80 8.71 -17.71
C THR A 106 -6.64 9.65 -16.83
N ASN A 107 -7.46 10.52 -17.42
CA ASN A 107 -8.39 11.35 -16.64
C ASN A 107 -9.39 10.51 -15.85
N GLN A 108 -9.96 9.46 -16.46
CA GLN A 108 -10.89 8.56 -15.78
C GLN A 108 -10.20 7.77 -14.66
N LEU A 109 -8.95 7.35 -14.85
CA LEU A 109 -8.18 6.67 -13.80
C LEU A 109 -7.94 7.60 -12.59
N PHE A 110 -7.47 8.83 -12.81
CA PHE A 110 -7.28 9.79 -11.72
C PHE A 110 -8.60 10.19 -11.04
N ASP A 111 -9.67 10.41 -11.80
CA ASP A 111 -11.01 10.72 -11.27
C ASP A 111 -11.57 9.54 -10.45
N PHE A 112 -11.40 8.30 -10.92
CA PHE A 112 -11.80 7.09 -10.20
C PHE A 112 -11.09 7.00 -8.86
N VAL A 113 -9.76 7.10 -8.84
CA VAL A 113 -8.99 7.01 -7.59
C VAL A 113 -9.43 8.10 -6.60
N TYR A 114 -9.61 9.34 -7.08
CA TYR A 114 -10.04 10.45 -6.22
C TYR A 114 -11.46 10.25 -5.67
N ARG A 115 -12.42 9.79 -6.47
CA ARG A 115 -13.83 9.69 -6.05
C ARG A 115 -14.16 8.46 -5.22
N HIS A 116 -13.32 7.43 -5.26
CA HIS A 116 -13.59 6.14 -4.59
C HIS A 116 -12.88 6.00 -3.23
N GLY A 117 -12.54 7.12 -2.59
CA GLY A 117 -12.08 7.15 -1.20
C GLY A 117 -10.61 6.78 -0.99
N TYR A 118 -9.84 6.57 -2.05
CA TYR A 118 -8.39 6.44 -1.94
C TYR A 118 -7.78 7.78 -1.54
N SER A 119 -6.64 7.71 -0.86
CA SER A 119 -5.96 8.86 -0.26
C SER A 119 -4.86 9.45 -1.14
N GLY A 120 -4.63 8.87 -2.33
CA GLY A 120 -3.64 9.36 -3.29
C GLY A 120 -3.59 8.52 -4.56
N ALA A 121 -3.09 9.15 -5.62
CA ALA A 121 -2.95 8.56 -6.95
C ALA A 121 -1.57 8.92 -7.52
N TRP A 122 -0.71 7.92 -7.70
CA TRP A 122 0.59 8.08 -8.36
C TRP A 122 0.62 7.24 -9.63
N SER A 123 0.72 7.91 -10.77
CA SER A 123 0.74 7.25 -12.07
C SER A 123 2.14 6.82 -12.48
N TRP A 124 2.24 5.69 -13.17
CA TRP A 124 3.48 5.16 -13.73
C TRP A 124 3.60 5.50 -15.24
N ASP A 125 4.72 5.96 -15.76
CA ASP A 125 5.77 6.74 -15.11
C ASP A 125 5.89 8.07 -15.86
N LEU A 126 6.39 9.12 -15.19
CA LEU A 126 6.47 10.45 -15.79
C LEU A 126 7.55 10.58 -16.86
N VAL A 127 8.59 9.75 -16.84
CA VAL A 127 9.69 9.82 -17.82
C VAL A 127 9.19 9.36 -19.18
N SER A 128 8.48 8.24 -19.23
CA SER A 128 8.01 7.65 -20.48
C SER A 128 6.61 8.12 -20.89
N ASN A 129 5.75 8.46 -19.91
CA ASN A 129 4.33 8.75 -20.15
C ASN A 129 3.92 10.17 -19.71
N GLY A 130 4.87 11.04 -19.39
CA GLY A 130 4.64 12.36 -18.79
C GLY A 130 3.58 13.25 -19.46
N PRO A 131 3.52 13.40 -20.80
CA PRO A 131 2.52 14.25 -21.44
C PRO A 131 1.08 13.83 -21.12
N ASP A 132 0.81 12.53 -21.08
CA ASP A 132 -0.51 11.97 -20.81
C ASP A 132 -0.83 12.02 -19.29
N GLN A 133 0.15 11.65 -18.45
CA GLN A 133 0.00 11.65 -16.99
C GLN A 133 -0.23 13.05 -16.41
N ARG A 134 0.43 14.08 -16.96
CA ARG A 134 0.16 15.48 -16.59
C ARG A 134 -1.27 15.91 -16.92
N GLY A 135 -1.89 15.32 -17.94
CA GLY A 135 -3.31 15.51 -18.25
C GLY A 135 -4.21 15.10 -17.08
N GLY A 136 -4.01 13.89 -16.55
CA GLY A 136 -4.75 13.38 -15.39
C GLY A 136 -4.52 14.18 -14.10
N ILE A 137 -3.27 14.54 -13.81
CA ILE A 137 -2.92 15.41 -12.66
C ILE A 137 -3.63 16.76 -12.79
N THR A 138 -3.60 17.38 -13.98
CA THR A 138 -4.24 18.67 -14.23
C THR A 138 -5.76 18.58 -14.15
N HIS A 139 -6.34 17.45 -14.57
CA HIS A 139 -7.78 17.21 -14.54
C HIS A 139 -8.35 17.30 -13.12
N ILE A 140 -7.67 16.70 -12.14
CA ILE A 140 -8.16 16.67 -10.75
C ILE A 140 -7.66 17.85 -9.90
N LYS A 141 -6.73 18.69 -10.37
CA LYS A 141 -5.97 19.67 -9.55
C LYS A 141 -6.81 20.60 -8.65
N ASN A 142 -8.06 20.87 -9.03
CA ASN A 142 -8.97 21.78 -8.31
C ASN A 142 -10.04 21.03 -7.50
N TYR A 143 -10.01 19.70 -7.47
CA TYR A 143 -10.95 18.93 -6.66
C TYR A 143 -10.66 19.12 -5.17
N SER A 144 -11.72 19.08 -4.37
CA SER A 144 -11.65 19.21 -2.91
C SER A 144 -12.63 18.29 -2.14
N GLY A 145 -13.43 17.48 -2.84
CA GLY A 145 -14.46 16.62 -2.23
C GLY A 145 -13.93 15.37 -1.50
N ASN A 146 -12.70 14.94 -1.78
CA ASN A 146 -12.00 13.84 -1.08
C ASN A 146 -10.58 14.30 -0.69
N GLY A 147 -10.51 15.45 0.02
CA GLY A 147 -9.25 16.10 0.38
C GLY A 147 -8.77 17.09 -0.68
N LYS A 148 -8.12 18.18 -0.24
CA LYS A 148 -7.54 19.19 -1.15
C LYS A 148 -6.28 18.64 -1.81
N ILE A 149 -6.14 18.85 -3.12
CA ILE A 149 -4.95 18.44 -3.88
C ILE A 149 -3.87 19.52 -3.86
N GLN A 150 -4.25 20.79 -3.82
CA GLN A 150 -3.29 21.90 -3.77
C GLN A 150 -2.56 21.90 -2.42
N LEU A 151 -1.23 21.86 -2.49
CA LEU A 151 -0.34 21.99 -1.33
C LEU A 151 0.26 23.40 -1.33
N ASN A 152 0.16 24.08 -0.20
CA ASN A 152 0.96 25.27 0.08
C ASN A 152 2.16 24.78 0.89
N ILE A 153 3.31 24.67 0.24
CA ILE A 153 4.55 24.16 0.83
C ILE A 153 5.37 25.33 1.35
#